data_AF-A0A6M3LDV5-F1
#
_entry.id   AF-A0A6M3LDV5-F1
#
_cell.length_a   1.000
_cell.length_b   1.000
_cell.length_c   1.000
_cell.angle_alpha   90.00
_cell.angle_beta   90.00
_cell.angle_gamma   90.00
#
_symmetry.space_group_name_H-M   'P 1'
#
loop_
_entity.id
_entity.type
_entity.pdbx_description
1 polymer ?
#
loop_
_entity_poly.entity_id
_entity_poly.type
_entity_poly.pdbx_seq_one_letter_code
_entity_poly.pdbx_strand_id
1 'polypeptide(L)'
;MKTRAGFVSNSSTASFLIMGVQLNLSISELAEKIRDGLFPDMQMDEDKGGWNIIDRFTEETPLSVVGLDGDPIIGKLLIYSQYDDYSVKELELPMADLSKQAEETKEVLDKLGITDEVKIYSGTESC
;
A
#
# COMPACT_ATOMS: atom_id res chain seq x y z
N MET A 1 0.00 4.69 -23.83
CA MET A 1 -1.25 4.68 -23.06
C MET A 1 -0.95 5.21 -21.67
N LYS A 2 -1.83 6.03 -21.08
CA LYS A 2 -1.67 6.62 -19.74
C LYS A 2 -2.91 6.31 -18.91
N THR A 3 -2.74 6.13 -17.61
CA THR A 3 -3.84 6.01 -16.64
C THR A 3 -3.93 7.30 -15.85
N ARG A 4 -5.15 7.78 -15.61
CA ARG A 4 -5.43 8.98 -14.80
C ARG A 4 -6.31 8.58 -13.63
N ALA A 5 -5.93 9.04 -12.44
CA ALA A 5 -6.74 8.91 -11.24
C ALA A 5 -6.87 10.27 -10.55
N GLY A 6 -8.07 10.57 -10.05
CA GLY A 6 -8.39 11.80 -9.34
C GLY A 6 -9.00 11.46 -7.99
N PHE A 7 -8.53 12.14 -6.94
CA PHE A 7 -8.93 11.89 -5.56
C PHE A 7 -9.46 13.16 -4.93
N VAL A 8 -10.48 13.01 -4.08
CA VAL A 8 -10.94 14.07 -3.18
C VAL A 8 -10.78 13.52 -1.77
N SER A 9 -10.04 14.23 -0.93
CA SER A 9 -9.96 13.97 0.50
C SER A 9 -10.42 15.21 1.29
N ASN A 10 -10.82 15.00 2.54
CA ASN A 10 -11.17 16.06 3.48
C ASN A 10 -10.41 15.81 4.79
N SER A 11 -10.59 16.70 5.76
CA SER A 11 -9.92 16.61 7.08
C SER A 11 -10.17 15.33 7.87
N SER A 12 -11.16 14.50 7.49
CA SER A 12 -11.54 13.25 8.18
C SER A 12 -11.29 11.99 7.37
N THR A 13 -10.83 12.10 6.12
CA THR A 13 -10.61 10.94 5.24
C THR A 13 -9.37 11.10 4.37
N ALA A 14 -8.53 10.06 4.31
CA ALA A 14 -7.44 9.94 3.36
C ALA A 14 -7.90 9.19 2.11
N SER A 15 -7.41 9.59 0.94
CA SER A 15 -7.64 8.87 -0.31
C SER A 15 -6.35 8.24 -0.79
N PHE A 16 -6.40 6.97 -1.21
CA PHE A 16 -5.22 6.21 -1.59
C PHE A 16 -5.37 5.52 -2.95
N LEU A 17 -4.21 5.27 -3.58
CA LEU A 17 -4.04 4.35 -4.69
C LEU A 17 -2.87 3.43 -4.33
N ILE A 18 -3.12 2.13 -4.28
CA ILE A 18 -2.11 1.12 -3.94
C ILE A 18 -2.09 0.03 -4.99
N MET A 19 -0.89 -0.44 -5.33
CA MET A 19 -0.67 -1.59 -6.17
C MET A 19 -0.23 -2.75 -5.28
N GLY A 20 -1.05 -3.79 -5.13
CA GLY A 20 -0.81 -4.81 -4.11
C GLY A 20 -1.77 -5.99 -4.16
N VAL A 21 -1.91 -6.64 -3.02
CA VAL A 21 -2.77 -7.80 -2.80
C VAL A 21 -3.68 -7.50 -1.62
N GLN A 22 -4.99 -7.73 -1.78
CA GLN A 22 -5.94 -7.73 -0.67
C GLN A 22 -5.83 -9.07 0.06
N LEU A 23 -5.52 -9.04 1.35
CA LEU A 23 -5.34 -10.24 2.15
C LEU A 23 -6.64 -10.63 2.83
N ASN A 24 -6.88 -11.93 2.95
CA ASN A 24 -8.01 -12.48 3.71
C ASN A 24 -7.60 -12.73 5.18
N LEU A 25 -7.18 -11.67 5.86
CA LEU A 25 -6.81 -11.64 7.28
C LEU A 25 -6.86 -10.19 7.78
N SER A 26 -6.99 -9.97 9.08
CA SER A 26 -6.99 -8.62 9.67
C SER A 26 -5.60 -7.97 9.73
N ILE A 27 -5.53 -6.64 9.84
CA ILE A 27 -4.26 -5.90 10.09
C ILE A 27 -3.55 -6.44 11.33
N SER A 28 -4.29 -6.78 12.40
CA SER A 28 -3.71 -7.35 13.62
C SER A 28 -3.06 -8.70 13.35
N GLU A 29 -3.71 -9.60 12.63
CA GLU A 29 -3.12 -10.89 12.25
C GLU A 29 -1.91 -10.71 11.32
N LEU A 30 -1.91 -9.71 10.44
CA LEU A 30 -0.75 -9.37 9.61
C LEU A 30 0.44 -8.94 10.47
N ALA A 31 0.20 -8.04 11.43
CA ALA A 31 1.22 -7.54 12.34
C ALA A 31 1.80 -8.67 13.20
N GLU A 32 0.97 -9.59 13.69
CA GLU A 32 1.43 -10.77 14.41
C GLU A 32 2.30 -11.67 13.54
N LYS A 33 1.89 -11.94 12.30
CA LYS A 33 2.68 -12.71 11.34
C LYS A 33 4.06 -12.10 11.06
N ILE A 34 4.13 -10.78 10.89
CA ILE A 34 5.41 -10.05 10.72
C ILE A 34 6.26 -10.17 12.00
N ARG A 35 5.66 -9.97 13.17
CA ARG A 35 6.35 -10.04 14.48
C ARG A 35 6.90 -11.44 14.77
N ASP A 36 6.13 -12.48 14.46
CA ASP A 36 6.46 -13.88 14.74
C ASP A 36 7.58 -14.43 13.83
N GLY A 37 8.14 -13.56 12.97
CA GLY A 37 9.34 -13.86 12.19
C GLY A 37 9.05 -14.63 10.91
N LEU A 38 7.79 -14.68 10.45
CA LEU A 38 7.50 -15.13 9.08
C LEU A 38 8.21 -14.23 8.05
N PHE A 39 8.48 -12.98 8.43
CA PHE A 39 9.27 -12.01 7.67
C PHE A 39 10.39 -11.45 8.55
N PRO A 40 11.50 -12.18 8.72
CA PRO A 40 12.51 -11.87 9.75
C PRO A 40 13.16 -10.50 9.57
N ASP A 41 13.25 -10.04 8.32
CA ASP A 41 13.91 -8.80 7.94
C ASP A 41 12.92 -7.62 7.89
N MET A 42 11.64 -7.85 8.21
CA MET A 42 10.58 -6.84 8.10
C MET A 42 10.04 -6.44 9.46
N GLN A 43 9.69 -5.18 9.62
CA GLN A 43 8.93 -4.67 10.77
C GLN A 43 7.77 -3.82 10.28
N MET A 44 6.70 -3.75 11.09
CA MET A 44 5.52 -2.95 10.79
C MET A 44 5.57 -1.69 11.64
N ASP A 45 5.45 -0.52 11.00
CA ASP A 45 5.45 0.78 11.65
C ASP A 45 4.21 1.56 11.24
N GLU A 46 3.55 2.22 12.19
CA GLU A 46 2.36 3.03 11.93
C GLU A 46 2.81 4.47 11.70
N ASP A 47 2.51 5.01 10.52
CA ASP A 47 2.76 6.41 10.22
C ASP A 47 1.48 7.12 9.77
N LYS A 48 1.62 8.38 9.36
CA LYS A 48 0.47 9.14 8.87
C LYS A 48 -0.15 8.52 7.62
N GLY A 49 0.58 7.68 6.88
CA GLY A 49 0.21 6.99 5.65
C GLY A 49 -0.57 5.69 5.82
N GLY A 50 -0.79 5.25 7.06
CA GLY A 50 -1.26 3.91 7.38
C GLY A 50 -0.14 3.09 8.01
N TRP A 51 -0.08 1.80 7.69
CA TRP A 51 0.97 0.93 8.22
C TRP A 51 2.01 0.66 7.14
N ASN A 52 3.27 0.85 7.46
CA ASN A 52 4.39 0.56 6.56
C ASN A 52 5.10 -0.71 6.98
N ILE A 53 5.51 -1.49 6.01
CA ILE A 53 6.42 -2.61 6.19
C ILE A 53 7.79 -2.10 5.78
N ILE A 54 8.69 -2.02 6.75
CA ILE A 54 10.04 -1.50 6.58
C ILE A 54 11.06 -2.61 6.79
N ASP A 55 12.11 -2.57 5.98
CA ASP A 55 13.26 -3.46 6.15
C ASP A 55 14.04 -3.03 7.41
N ARG A 56 14.30 -3.98 8.31
CA ARG A 56 14.93 -3.72 9.62
C ARG A 56 16.37 -3.28 9.52
N PHE A 57 17.05 -3.59 8.40
CA PHE A 57 18.46 -3.30 8.22
C PHE A 57 18.70 -2.04 7.39
N THR A 58 17.85 -1.78 6.39
CA THR A 58 18.02 -0.62 5.50
C THR A 58 17.11 0.56 5.86
N GLU A 59 16.10 0.35 6.71
CA GLU A 59 15.01 1.30 7.01
C GLU A 59 14.22 1.72 5.75
N GLU A 60 14.42 1.05 4.62
CA GLU A 60 13.62 1.30 3.43
C GLU A 60 12.18 0.81 3.65
N THR A 61 11.22 1.51 3.04
CA THR A 61 9.80 1.14 3.05
C THR A 61 9.43 0.41 1.76
N PRO A 62 9.64 -0.93 1.68
CA PRO A 62 9.31 -1.70 0.49
C PRO A 62 7.80 -1.79 0.22
N LEU A 63 6.96 -1.79 1.24
CA LEU A 63 5.50 -1.93 1.11
C LEU A 63 4.76 -1.10 2.15
N SER A 64 3.55 -0.67 1.80
CA SER A 64 2.56 -0.07 2.68
C SER A 64 1.34 -0.98 2.79
N VAL A 65 0.57 -0.79 3.84
CA VAL A 65 -0.65 -1.49 4.17
C VAL A 65 -1.74 -0.46 4.44
N VAL A 66 -2.83 -0.56 3.69
CA VAL A 66 -4.02 0.29 3.80
C VAL A 66 -5.26 -0.57 4.03
N GLY A 67 -6.25 -0.03 4.71
CA GLY A 67 -7.53 -0.71 4.91
C GLY A 67 -8.52 -0.41 3.78
N LEU A 68 -9.12 -1.44 3.19
CA LEU A 68 -10.27 -1.30 2.29
C LEU A 68 -11.39 -2.24 2.75
N ASP A 69 -12.54 -1.68 3.10
CA ASP A 69 -13.73 -2.43 3.54
C ASP A 69 -13.48 -3.41 4.71
N GLY A 70 -12.46 -3.15 5.53
CA GLY A 70 -12.05 -3.99 6.65
C GLY A 70 -10.94 -5.00 6.33
N ASP A 71 -10.59 -5.15 5.05
CA ASP A 71 -9.52 -6.03 4.61
C ASP A 71 -8.23 -5.21 4.34
N PRO A 72 -7.06 -5.66 4.82
CA PRO A 72 -5.79 -5.04 4.53
C PRO A 72 -5.36 -5.33 3.10
N ILE A 73 -4.89 -4.27 2.44
CA ILE A 73 -4.18 -4.37 1.18
C ILE A 73 -2.72 -4.07 1.44
N ILE A 74 -1.85 -5.04 1.15
CA ILE A 74 -0.39 -4.91 1.22
C ILE A 74 0.17 -4.65 -0.18
N GLY A 75 1.00 -3.63 -0.35
CA GLY A 75 1.48 -3.26 -1.67
C GLY A 75 2.32 -2.00 -1.72
N LYS A 76 2.67 -1.57 -2.93
CA LYS A 76 3.33 -0.30 -3.18
C LYS A 76 2.30 0.82 -3.23
N LEU A 77 2.40 1.76 -2.28
CA LEU A 77 1.56 2.95 -2.26
C LEU A 77 1.97 3.89 -3.40
N LEU A 78 1.04 4.16 -4.31
CA LEU A 78 1.26 5.03 -5.47
C LEU A 78 0.85 6.46 -5.17
N ILE A 79 -0.24 6.62 -4.41
CA ILE A 79 -0.76 7.91 -3.97
C ILE A 79 -1.30 7.75 -2.57
N TYR A 80 -0.99 8.74 -1.75
CA TYR A 80 -1.65 8.95 -0.49
C TYR A 80 -1.94 10.43 -0.32
N SER A 81 -3.22 10.78 -0.28
CA SER A 81 -3.66 12.18 -0.18
C SER A 81 -4.38 12.41 1.13
N GLN A 82 -3.62 12.86 2.12
CA GLN A 82 -4.13 13.42 3.36
C GLN A 82 -3.97 14.95 3.38
N TYR A 83 -4.92 15.62 4.04
CA TYR A 83 -4.82 17.01 4.52
C TYR A 83 -4.72 18.17 3.50
N ASP A 84 -5.00 17.96 2.22
CA ASP A 84 -5.25 19.09 1.32
C ASP A 84 -6.74 19.20 1.01
N ASP A 85 -7.45 19.95 1.86
CA ASP A 85 -8.87 20.30 1.68
C ASP A 85 -9.13 20.68 0.20
N TYR A 86 -9.92 19.85 -0.49
CA TYR A 86 -10.41 20.09 -1.85
C TYR A 86 -9.35 20.16 -2.97
N SER A 87 -8.14 19.63 -2.76
CA SER A 87 -7.19 19.49 -3.87
C SER A 87 -7.47 18.22 -4.68
N VAL A 88 -7.72 18.37 -5.98
CA VAL A 88 -7.71 17.24 -6.90
C VAL A 88 -6.26 16.95 -7.25
N LYS A 89 -5.71 15.87 -6.69
CA LYS A 89 -4.42 15.33 -7.14
C LYS A 89 -4.67 14.46 -8.37
N GLU A 90 -4.25 14.95 -9.53
CA GLU A 90 -4.18 14.14 -10.76
C GLU A 90 -2.82 13.44 -10.77
N LEU A 91 -2.83 12.11 -10.85
CA LEU A 91 -1.62 11.35 -11.14
C LEU A 91 -1.72 10.78 -12.56
N GLU A 92 -0.77 11.17 -13.40
CA GLU A 92 -0.53 10.50 -14.68
C GLU A 92 0.59 9.47 -14.51
N LEU A 93 0.24 8.19 -14.60
CA LEU A 93 1.23 7.11 -14.62
C LEU A 93 1.36 6.55 -16.03
N PRO A 94 2.56 6.59 -16.63
CA PRO A 94 2.84 5.85 -17.86
C PRO A 94 2.63 4.35 -17.64
N MET A 95 2.03 3.66 -18.62
CA MET A 95 1.77 2.23 -18.49
C MET A 95 3.06 1.41 -18.31
N ALA A 96 4.16 1.81 -18.95
CA ALA A 96 5.45 1.15 -18.78
C ALA A 96 5.95 1.21 -17.33
N ASP A 97 5.72 2.34 -16.65
CA ASP A 97 6.12 2.54 -15.26
C ASP A 97 5.24 1.71 -14.32
N LEU A 98 3.93 1.65 -14.60
CA LEU A 98 3.00 0.77 -13.87
C LEU A 98 3.39 -0.71 -13.99
N SER A 99 3.74 -1.16 -15.19
CA SER A 99 4.18 -2.54 -15.42
C SER A 99 5.45 -2.85 -14.62
N LYS A 100 6.45 -1.95 -14.65
CA LYS A 100 7.67 -2.10 -13.86
C LYS A 100 7.39 -2.13 -12.36
N GLN A 101 6.54 -1.24 -11.87
CA GLN A 101 6.15 -1.19 -10.46
C GLN A 101 5.40 -2.45 -10.04
N ALA A 102 4.59 -3.04 -10.91
CA ALA A 102 3.88 -4.29 -10.64
C ALA A 102 4.85 -5.47 -10.49
N GLU A 103 5.87 -5.55 -11.36
CA GLU A 103 6.92 -6.55 -11.27
C GLU A 103 7.73 -6.40 -9.98
N GLU A 104 8.17 -5.18 -9.64
CA GLU A 104 8.89 -4.90 -8.40
C GLU A 104 8.05 -5.25 -7.16
N THR A 105 6.79 -4.82 -7.13
CA THR A 105 5.87 -5.10 -6.01
C THR A 105 5.67 -6.61 -5.85
N LYS A 106 5.48 -7.33 -6.97
CA LYS A 106 5.33 -8.77 -6.97
C LYS A 106 6.60 -9.46 -6.44
N GLU A 107 7.79 -9.04 -6.85
CA GLU A 107 9.04 -9.64 -6.37
C GLU A 107 9.18 -9.50 -4.85
N VAL A 108 8.81 -8.34 -4.29
CA VAL A 108 8.83 -8.13 -2.84
C VAL A 108 7.77 -8.98 -2.15
N LEU A 109 6.54 -9.03 -2.66
CA LEU A 109 5.47 -9.85 -2.10
C LEU A 109 5.80 -11.36 -2.16
N ASP A 110 6.43 -11.81 -3.24
CA ASP A 110 6.90 -13.20 -3.40
C ASP A 110 7.97 -13.55 -2.35
N LYS A 111 8.86 -12.61 -1.99
CA LYS A 111 9.81 -12.78 -0.87
C LYS A 111 9.10 -12.89 0.48
N LEU A 112 7.90 -12.31 0.58
CA LEU A 112 6.99 -12.46 1.72
C LEU A 112 6.04 -13.67 1.58
N GLY A 113 6.25 -14.56 0.60
CA GLY A 113 5.42 -15.73 0.39
C GLY A 113 3.97 -15.41 0.00
N ILE A 114 3.68 -14.17 -0.40
CA ILE A 114 2.38 -13.73 -0.91
C ILE A 114 2.42 -13.87 -2.42
N THR A 115 1.73 -14.87 -2.95
CA THR A 115 1.80 -15.26 -4.37
C THR A 115 0.57 -14.86 -5.18
N ASP A 116 -0.38 -14.20 -4.53
CA ASP A 116 -1.60 -13.69 -5.12
C ASP A 116 -1.34 -12.67 -6.23
N GLU A 117 -2.33 -12.47 -7.08
CA GLU A 117 -2.25 -11.53 -8.20
C GLU A 117 -2.20 -10.08 -7.71
N VAL A 118 -1.15 -9.36 -8.11
CA VAL A 118 -1.01 -7.91 -7.86
C VAL A 118 -2.04 -7.13 -8.68
N LYS A 119 -2.85 -6.33 -8.00
CA LYS A 119 -3.89 -5.47 -8.58
C LYS A 119 -3.72 -4.04 -8.10
N ILE A 120 -4.35 -3.11 -8.82
CA ILE A 120 -4.45 -1.71 -8.37
C ILE A 120 -5.78 -1.56 -7.63
N TYR A 121 -5.70 -1.04 -6.42
CA TYR A 121 -6.84 -0.69 -5.57
C TYR A 121 -6.82 0.81 -5.33
N SER A 122 -8.01 1.40 -5.29
CA SER A 122 -8.22 2.79 -4.90
C SER A 122 -9.30 2.83 -3.85
N GLY A 123 -9.12 3.63 -2.82
CA GLY A 123 -10.07 3.72 -1.74
C GLY A 123 -9.91 4.98 -0.91
N THR A 124 -10.72 5.04 0.14
CA THR A 124 -10.65 6.07 1.17
C THR A 124 -10.67 5.43 2.54
N GLU A 125 -9.82 5.89 3.45
CA GLU A 125 -9.83 5.47 4.84
C GLU A 125 -10.08 6.66 5.77
N SER A 126 -10.64 6.40 6.94
CA SER A 126 -10.83 7.44 7.96
C SER A 126 -9.51 7.68 8.69
N CYS A 127 -9.16 8.95 8.89
CA CYS A 127 -7.95 9.35 9.61
C CYS A 127 -8.11 9.28 11.14
#